data_AF-A0A9J6G219-F1
#
_entry.id   AF-A0A9J6G219-F1
#
_cell.length_a   1.000
_cell.length_b   1.000
_cell.length_c   1.000
_cell.angle_alpha   90.00
_cell.angle_beta   90.00
_cell.angle_gamma   90.00
#
_symmetry.space_group_name_H-M   'P 1'
#
loop_
_entity.id
_entity.type
_entity.pdbx_description
1 polymer ?
#
loop_
_entity_poly.entity_id
_entity_poly.type
_entity_poly.pdbx_seq_one_letter_code
_entity_poly.pdbx_strand_id
1 'polypeptide(L)'
;MPANVRARKASRIQAELEYSVDPCVDFYHFVCSRWIQRHRHGSVDQLQLDAYASRIADVLERPSEQVPEMQRFFANCVRPQENLFSEIRATFFYLLGFQDWPYLSSAAAFVSPDEVSAKVGAVFRELGVESLFRFTVAPDPEKPRLRYWALDEPRLLSGTADGAWMDRAFKASPAS
;
A
#
# COMPACT_ATOMS: atom_id res chain seq x y z
N MET A 1 -18.38 -32.01 -3.70
CA MET A 1 -17.42 -32.00 -2.58
C MET A 1 -17.46 -33.34 -1.86
N PRO A 2 -16.32 -34.03 -1.70
CA PRO A 2 -16.28 -35.34 -1.04
C PRO A 2 -16.59 -35.24 0.46
N ALA A 3 -17.19 -36.30 1.04
CA ALA A 3 -17.69 -36.33 2.42
C ALA A 3 -16.61 -36.05 3.48
N ASN A 4 -15.38 -36.46 3.22
CA ASN A 4 -14.21 -36.22 4.08
C ASN A 4 -13.89 -34.72 4.27
N VAL A 5 -14.12 -33.89 3.26
CA VAL A 5 -13.88 -32.44 3.32
C VAL A 5 -14.93 -31.76 4.20
N ARG A 6 -16.19 -32.22 4.16
CA ARG A 6 -17.28 -31.65 4.98
C ARG A 6 -17.04 -31.94 6.46
N ALA A 7 -16.73 -33.19 6.81
CA ALA A 7 -16.43 -33.59 8.18
C ALA A 7 -15.26 -32.78 8.76
N ARG A 8 -14.16 -32.65 8.00
CA ARG A 8 -13.00 -31.87 8.44
C ARG A 8 -13.31 -30.39 8.68
N LYS A 9 -14.14 -29.78 7.83
CA LYS A 9 -14.56 -28.37 8.02
C LYS A 9 -15.46 -28.21 9.26
N ALA A 10 -16.41 -29.13 9.45
CA ALA A 10 -17.31 -29.11 10.60
C ALA A 10 -16.54 -29.25 11.92
N SER A 11 -15.63 -30.22 12.01
CA SER A 11 -14.79 -30.40 13.21
C SER A 11 -13.92 -29.17 13.50
N ARG A 12 -13.41 -28.51 12.45
CA ARG A 12 -12.61 -27.29 12.62
C ARG A 12 -13.45 -26.14 13.17
N ILE A 13 -14.68 -25.96 12.71
CA ILE A 13 -15.58 -24.93 13.24
C ILE A 13 -15.92 -25.22 14.69
N GLN A 14 -16.31 -26.46 15.02
CA GLN A 14 -16.66 -26.85 16.39
C GLN A 14 -15.51 -26.66 17.38
N ALA A 15 -14.27 -26.82 16.95
CA ALA A 15 -13.09 -26.58 17.79
C ALA A 15 -12.91 -25.10 18.17
N GLU A 16 -13.42 -24.16 17.34
CA GLU A 16 -13.30 -22.72 17.54
C GLU A 16 -14.41 -22.16 18.46
N LEU A 17 -15.55 -22.84 18.57
CA LEU A 17 -16.71 -22.36 19.33
C LEU A 17 -16.46 -22.40 20.85
N GLU A 18 -16.91 -21.37 21.54
CA GLU A 18 -16.88 -21.22 22.99
C GLU A 18 -18.26 -21.46 23.59
N TYR A 19 -18.54 -22.72 23.92
CA TYR A 19 -19.85 -23.17 24.42
C TYR A 19 -20.24 -22.63 25.80
N SER A 20 -19.34 -21.96 26.51
CA SER A 20 -19.66 -21.28 27.77
C SER A 20 -20.37 -19.93 27.59
N VAL A 21 -20.40 -19.40 26.37
CA VAL A 21 -21.07 -18.13 26.01
C VAL A 21 -22.41 -18.42 25.33
N ASP A 22 -23.48 -17.74 25.74
CA ASP A 22 -24.77 -17.84 25.05
C ASP A 22 -24.71 -17.13 23.68
N PRO A 23 -24.89 -17.84 22.55
CA PRO A 23 -24.85 -17.24 21.23
C PRO A 23 -25.96 -16.21 20.98
N CYS A 24 -27.07 -16.24 21.72
CA CYS A 24 -28.15 -15.25 21.63
C CYS A 24 -27.80 -13.93 22.32
N VAL A 25 -26.80 -13.94 23.22
CA VAL A 25 -26.35 -12.76 23.98
C VAL A 25 -25.09 -12.18 23.35
N ASP A 26 -24.10 -13.02 23.04
CA ASP A 26 -22.84 -12.59 22.46
C ASP A 26 -22.31 -13.62 21.45
N PHE A 27 -22.90 -13.57 20.25
CA PHE A 27 -22.50 -14.44 19.14
C PHE A 27 -21.03 -14.27 18.75
N TYR A 28 -20.48 -13.07 18.90
CA TYR A 28 -19.08 -12.81 18.56
C TYR A 28 -18.14 -13.56 19.49
N HIS A 29 -18.35 -13.46 20.80
CA HIS A 29 -17.55 -14.23 21.75
C HIS A 29 -17.82 -15.74 21.66
N PHE A 30 -19.05 -16.17 21.37
CA PHE A 30 -19.35 -17.58 21.13
C PHE A 30 -18.53 -18.16 19.96
N VAL A 31 -18.35 -17.42 18.86
CA VAL A 31 -17.63 -17.93 17.67
C VAL A 31 -16.13 -17.66 17.71
N CYS A 32 -15.69 -16.51 18.24
CA CYS A 32 -14.34 -16.00 18.06
C CYS A 32 -13.45 -16.07 19.31
N SER A 33 -13.98 -16.33 20.51
CA SER A 33 -13.19 -16.22 21.76
C SER A 33 -11.92 -17.07 21.73
N ARG A 34 -12.00 -18.32 21.26
CA ARG A 34 -10.84 -19.22 21.18
C ARG A 34 -9.83 -18.77 20.11
N TRP A 35 -10.30 -18.12 19.06
CA TRP A 35 -9.44 -17.57 18.02
C TRP A 35 -8.65 -16.38 18.56
N ILE A 36 -9.33 -15.45 19.25
CA ILE A 36 -8.72 -14.26 19.88
C ILE A 36 -7.70 -14.67 20.94
N GLN A 37 -8.00 -15.69 21.75
CA GLN A 37 -7.06 -16.20 22.75
C GLN A 37 -5.76 -16.73 22.13
N ARG A 38 -5.84 -17.36 20.96
CA ARG A 38 -4.67 -17.85 20.20
C ARG A 38 -3.95 -16.75 19.42
N HIS A 39 -4.67 -15.71 18.99
CA HIS A 39 -4.16 -14.64 18.14
C HIS A 39 -4.40 -13.27 18.79
N ARG A 40 -3.87 -13.07 20.02
CA ARG A 40 -4.13 -11.86 20.84
C ARG A 40 -3.84 -10.54 20.13
N HIS A 41 -3.00 -10.55 19.11
CA HIS A 41 -2.61 -9.37 18.33
C HIS A 41 -2.68 -9.60 16.81
N GLY A 42 -3.19 -10.76 16.36
CA GLY A 42 -3.25 -11.07 14.93
C GLY A 42 -4.60 -10.63 14.36
N SER A 43 -4.59 -9.91 13.23
CA SER A 43 -5.80 -9.76 12.43
C SER A 43 -5.94 -10.92 11.44
N VAL A 44 -7.16 -11.19 10.98
CA VAL A 44 -7.39 -12.17 9.91
C VAL A 44 -6.59 -11.77 8.66
N ASP A 45 -6.58 -10.47 8.36
CA ASP A 45 -5.84 -9.92 7.23
C ASP A 45 -4.34 -10.20 7.34
N GLN A 46 -3.75 -10.01 8.52
CA GLN A 46 -2.35 -10.30 8.75
C GLN A 46 -2.04 -11.78 8.52
N LEU A 47 -2.83 -12.70 9.09
CA LEU A 47 -2.61 -14.14 8.91
C LEU A 47 -2.76 -14.57 7.45
N GLN A 48 -3.69 -13.95 6.72
CA GLN A 48 -3.84 -14.19 5.29
C GLN A 48 -2.65 -13.65 4.51
N LEU A 49 -2.25 -12.41 4.76
CA LEU A 49 -1.10 -11.78 4.14
C LEU A 49 0.17 -12.59 4.39
N ASP A 50 0.41 -13.04 5.62
CA ASP A 50 1.54 -13.89 5.97
C ASP A 50 1.51 -15.20 5.17
N ALA A 51 0.36 -15.87 5.12
CA ALA A 51 0.20 -17.12 4.38
C ALA A 51 0.42 -16.95 2.86
N TYR A 52 -0.04 -15.83 2.28
CA TYR A 52 0.20 -15.52 0.87
C TYR A 52 1.65 -15.12 0.62
N ALA A 53 2.22 -14.28 1.47
CA ALA A 53 3.60 -13.82 1.38
C ALA A 53 4.58 -15.00 1.46
N SER A 54 4.38 -15.95 2.39
CA SER A 54 5.21 -17.16 2.47
C SER A 54 5.13 -18.00 1.19
N ARG A 55 3.92 -18.18 0.63
CA ARG A 55 3.76 -18.94 -0.63
C ARG A 55 4.43 -18.25 -1.82
N ILE A 56 4.35 -16.93 -1.88
CA ILE A 56 5.00 -16.14 -2.93
C ILE A 56 6.53 -16.25 -2.78
N ALA A 57 7.04 -16.09 -1.56
CA ALA A 57 8.46 -16.27 -1.26
C ALA A 57 8.95 -17.66 -1.68
N ASP A 58 8.23 -18.73 -1.33
CA ASP A 58 8.57 -20.11 -1.73
C ASP A 58 8.70 -20.28 -3.25
N VAL A 59 7.88 -19.58 -4.03
CA VAL A 59 7.94 -19.61 -5.51
C VAL A 59 9.12 -18.80 -6.03
N LEU A 60 9.41 -17.66 -5.42
CA LEU A 60 10.49 -16.76 -5.85
C LEU A 60 11.89 -17.23 -5.42
N GLU A 61 11.99 -18.01 -4.34
CA GLU A 61 13.25 -18.59 -3.88
C GLU A 61 13.65 -19.84 -4.69
N ARG A 62 12.69 -20.55 -5.27
CA ARG A 62 12.97 -21.72 -6.12
C ARG A 62 13.50 -21.27 -7.47
N PRO A 63 14.67 -21.76 -7.94
CA PRO A 63 15.17 -21.44 -9.27
C PRO A 63 14.12 -21.76 -10.33
N SER A 64 13.69 -20.74 -11.09
CA SER A 64 12.68 -20.90 -12.14
C SER A 64 12.97 -19.94 -13.29
N GLU A 65 12.92 -20.44 -14.52
CA GLU A 65 13.08 -19.62 -15.72
C GLU A 65 11.81 -18.82 -16.08
N GLN A 66 10.70 -19.02 -15.35
CA GLN A 66 9.42 -18.41 -15.69
C GLN A 66 9.35 -16.92 -15.32
N VAL A 67 10.10 -16.49 -14.30
CA VAL A 67 10.04 -15.13 -13.74
C VAL A 67 11.41 -14.61 -13.26
N PRO A 68 12.48 -14.68 -14.09
CA PRO A 68 13.86 -14.43 -13.65
C PRO A 68 14.08 -13.01 -13.10
N GLU A 69 13.41 -12.00 -13.66
CA GLU A 69 13.49 -10.62 -13.18
C GLU A 69 12.89 -10.46 -11.77
N MET A 70 11.75 -11.11 -11.52
CA MET A 70 11.07 -11.06 -10.22
C MET A 70 11.91 -11.75 -9.14
N GLN A 71 12.55 -12.86 -9.48
CA GLN A 71 13.45 -13.58 -8.57
C GLN A 71 14.68 -12.74 -8.22
N ARG A 72 15.29 -12.09 -9.21
CA ARG A 72 16.42 -11.18 -8.98
C ARG A 72 16.03 -9.99 -8.11
N PHE A 73 14.88 -9.38 -8.39
CA PHE A 73 14.35 -8.28 -7.59
C PHE A 73 14.11 -8.71 -6.13
N PHE A 74 13.42 -9.84 -5.93
CA PHE A 74 13.16 -10.40 -4.61
C PHE A 74 14.46 -10.70 -3.84
N ALA A 75 15.45 -11.30 -4.51
CA ALA A 75 16.75 -11.59 -3.90
C ALA A 75 17.46 -10.31 -3.41
N ASN A 76 17.44 -9.24 -4.21
CA ASN A 76 17.99 -7.94 -3.82
C ASN A 76 17.21 -7.27 -2.68
N CYS A 77 15.91 -7.55 -2.56
CA CYS A 77 15.07 -7.03 -1.48
C CYS A 77 15.33 -7.75 -0.15
N VAL A 78 15.44 -9.09 -0.17
CA VAL A 78 15.68 -9.90 1.05
C VAL A 78 17.14 -9.83 1.50
N ARG A 79 18.07 -9.77 0.55
CA ARG A 79 19.52 -9.68 0.80
C ARG A 79 20.10 -8.49 0.04
N PRO A 80 19.83 -7.26 0.51
CA PRO A 80 20.35 -6.06 -0.14
C PRO A 80 21.87 -6.01 -0.05
N GLN A 81 22.52 -5.46 -1.08
CA GLN A 81 23.91 -5.07 -0.97
C GLN A 81 24.02 -3.91 0.04
N GLU A 82 25.10 -3.85 0.82
CA GLU A 82 25.25 -2.92 1.94
C GLU A 82 24.94 -1.46 1.58
N ASN A 83 25.32 -1.02 0.38
CA ASN A 83 25.13 0.35 -0.07
C ASN A 83 23.97 0.56 -1.04
N LEU A 84 23.23 -0.50 -1.43
CA LEU A 84 22.23 -0.44 -2.50
C LEU A 84 21.24 0.72 -2.31
N PHE A 85 20.63 0.80 -1.13
CA PHE A 85 19.64 1.84 -0.84
C PHE A 85 20.26 3.23 -0.71
N SER A 86 21.50 3.32 -0.19
CA SER A 86 22.19 4.60 -0.07
C SER A 86 22.55 5.19 -1.44
N GLU A 87 23.01 4.35 -2.37
CA GLU A 87 23.37 4.73 -3.74
C GLU A 87 22.13 5.08 -4.56
N ILE A 88 21.06 4.27 -4.46
CA ILE A 88 19.77 4.56 -5.12
C ILE A 88 19.23 5.89 -4.62
N ARG A 89 19.25 6.12 -3.32
CA ARG A 89 18.77 7.38 -2.72
C ARG A 89 19.60 8.58 -3.18
N ALA A 90 20.93 8.48 -3.18
CA ALA A 90 21.81 9.55 -3.66
C ALA A 90 21.58 9.84 -5.15
N THR A 91 21.54 8.80 -5.98
CA THR A 91 21.24 8.90 -7.42
C THR A 91 19.88 9.56 -7.65
N PHE A 92 18.88 9.18 -6.86
CA PHE A 92 17.55 9.75 -6.93
C PHE A 92 17.53 11.24 -6.59
N PHE A 93 18.14 11.63 -5.46
CA PHE A 93 18.22 13.03 -5.06
C PHE A 93 18.99 13.87 -6.09
N TYR A 94 20.02 13.30 -6.71
CA TYR A 94 20.74 13.92 -7.82
C TYR A 94 19.84 14.12 -9.04
N LEU A 95 19.20 13.06 -9.53
CA LEU A 95 18.37 13.10 -10.74
C LEU A 95 17.16 14.04 -10.61
N LEU A 96 16.58 14.12 -9.41
CA LEU A 96 15.46 15.00 -9.14
C LEU A 96 15.88 16.43 -8.71
N GLY A 97 17.17 16.73 -8.61
CA GLY A 97 17.66 18.06 -8.23
C GLY A 97 17.32 18.45 -6.79
N PHE A 98 17.29 17.50 -5.88
CA PHE A 98 17.00 17.71 -4.44
C PHE A 98 18.28 17.87 -3.60
N GLN A 99 19.44 18.05 -4.23
CA GLN A 99 20.72 18.15 -3.52
C GLN A 99 20.78 19.33 -2.55
N ASP A 100 20.12 20.44 -2.91
CA ASP A 100 20.02 21.66 -2.10
C ASP A 100 18.69 21.77 -1.36
N TRP A 101 18.01 20.65 -1.09
CA TRP A 101 16.72 20.69 -0.41
C TRP A 101 16.84 21.42 0.94
N PRO A 102 15.92 22.35 1.31
CA PRO A 102 16.11 23.25 2.46
C PRO A 102 16.26 22.58 3.83
N TYR A 103 15.91 21.29 3.94
CA TYR A 103 16.10 20.50 5.15
C TYR A 103 17.46 19.78 5.20
N LEU A 104 18.20 19.76 4.09
CA LEU A 104 19.52 19.13 3.94
C LEU A 104 20.66 20.16 3.96
N SER A 105 20.39 21.44 3.67
CA SER A 105 21.37 22.52 3.76
C SER A 105 20.82 23.67 4.63
N SER A 106 21.67 24.24 5.50
CA SER A 106 21.31 25.34 6.42
C SER A 106 21.10 26.69 5.71
N ALA A 107 21.32 26.74 4.40
CA ALA A 107 20.94 27.87 3.58
C ALA A 107 19.44 27.77 3.32
N ALA A 108 18.65 28.62 4.00
CA ALA A 108 17.23 28.77 3.71
C ALA A 108 17.07 29.31 2.28
N ALA A 109 17.14 28.42 1.29
CA ALA A 109 16.90 28.72 -0.09
C ALA A 109 15.40 28.95 -0.25
N PHE A 110 15.03 30.18 -0.60
CA PHE A 110 13.69 30.46 -1.07
C PHE A 110 13.45 29.64 -2.34
N VAL A 111 12.55 28.65 -2.25
CA VAL A 111 12.14 27.85 -3.40
C VAL A 111 10.97 28.56 -4.08
N SER A 112 11.08 28.83 -5.38
CA SER A 112 10.00 29.49 -6.12
C SER A 112 8.78 28.56 -6.28
N PRO A 113 7.56 29.10 -6.49
CA PRO A 113 6.38 28.27 -6.75
C PRO A 113 6.54 27.34 -7.96
N ASP A 114 7.24 27.78 -9.01
CA ASP A 114 7.52 26.98 -10.19
C ASP A 114 8.47 25.83 -9.87
N GLU A 115 9.49 26.09 -9.05
CA GLU A 115 10.44 25.07 -8.61
C GLU A 115 9.76 24.04 -7.69
N VAL A 116 8.90 24.47 -6.77
CA VAL A 116 8.06 23.56 -5.97
C VAL A 116 7.20 22.70 -6.88
N SER A 117 6.50 23.30 -7.85
CA SER A 117 5.61 22.58 -8.77
C SER A 117 6.37 21.56 -9.62
N ALA A 118 7.56 21.93 -10.14
CA ALA A 118 8.42 21.03 -10.90
C ALA A 118 8.90 19.85 -10.06
N LYS A 119 9.34 20.08 -8.81
CA LYS A 119 9.81 19.03 -7.91
C LYS A 119 8.69 18.10 -7.48
N VAL A 120 7.50 18.63 -7.17
CA VAL A 120 6.30 17.83 -6.85
C VAL A 120 5.92 16.94 -8.03
N GLY A 121 5.86 17.50 -9.24
CA GLY A 121 5.57 16.75 -10.45
C GLY A 121 6.61 15.67 -10.76
N ALA A 122 7.91 15.97 -10.54
CA ALA A 122 8.98 15.01 -10.76
C ALA A 122 8.94 13.85 -9.75
N VAL A 123 8.68 14.14 -8.47
CA VAL A 123 8.49 13.09 -7.44
C VAL A 123 7.29 12.20 -7.79
N PHE A 124 6.17 12.79 -8.22
CA PHE A 124 5.02 12.01 -8.63
C PHE A 124 5.32 11.14 -9.87
N ARG A 125 5.93 11.72 -10.91
CA ARG A 125 6.21 11.00 -12.17
C ARG A 125 7.19 9.85 -11.99
N GLU A 126 8.26 10.07 -11.23
CA GLU A 126 9.34 9.08 -11.10
C GLU A 126 9.10 8.07 -9.97
N LEU A 127 8.42 8.46 -8.87
CA LEU A 127 8.19 7.57 -7.72
C LEU A 127 6.73 7.16 -7.51
N GLY A 128 5.77 7.82 -8.17
CA GLY A 128 4.35 7.66 -7.83
C GLY A 128 3.99 8.20 -6.45
N VAL A 129 4.83 9.06 -5.85
CA VAL A 129 4.60 9.61 -4.52
C VAL A 129 3.78 10.89 -4.62
N GLU A 130 2.57 10.85 -4.05
CA GLU A 130 1.63 11.97 -3.94
C GLU A 130 2.01 12.83 -2.73
N SER A 131 2.88 13.82 -2.92
CA SER A 131 3.44 14.62 -1.81
C SER A 131 2.54 15.77 -1.34
N LEU A 132 2.20 16.69 -2.26
CA LEU A 132 1.29 17.83 -1.99
C LEU A 132 -0.09 17.64 -2.58
N PHE A 133 -0.16 16.93 -3.71
CA PHE A 133 -1.40 16.65 -4.41
C PHE A 133 -1.38 15.22 -4.92
N ARG A 134 -2.57 14.64 -5.00
CA ARG A 134 -2.83 13.42 -5.72
C ARG A 134 -3.20 13.75 -7.17
N PHE A 135 -2.55 13.07 -8.11
CA PHE A 135 -2.85 13.18 -9.53
C PHE A 135 -3.49 11.88 -10.00
N THR A 136 -4.73 11.95 -10.47
CA THR A 136 -5.44 10.76 -10.99
C THR A 136 -5.99 11.01 -12.37
N VAL A 137 -6.07 9.95 -13.18
CA VAL A 137 -6.80 9.97 -14.45
C VAL A 137 -8.18 9.39 -14.18
N ALA A 138 -9.19 10.26 -14.16
CA ALA A 138 -10.57 9.90 -13.87
C ALA A 138 -11.44 9.98 -15.14
N PRO A 139 -12.50 9.16 -15.25
CA PRO A 139 -13.50 9.32 -16.30
C PRO A 139 -14.27 10.62 -16.08
N ASP A 140 -14.52 11.39 -17.15
CA ASP A 140 -15.33 12.59 -17.07
C ASP A 140 -16.77 12.22 -16.64
N PRO A 141 -17.27 12.80 -15.53
CA PRO A 141 -18.60 12.45 -15.00
C PRO A 141 -19.74 12.83 -15.95
N GLU A 142 -19.54 13.87 -16.78
CA GLU A 142 -20.51 14.30 -17.78
C GLU A 142 -20.31 13.55 -19.11
N LYS A 143 -19.07 13.11 -19.39
CA LYS A 143 -18.70 12.42 -20.64
C LYS A 143 -17.86 11.16 -20.36
N PRO A 144 -18.46 10.02 -19.99
CA PRO A 144 -17.72 8.82 -19.53
C PRO A 144 -16.71 8.21 -20.51
N ARG A 145 -16.76 8.59 -21.80
CA ARG A 145 -15.78 8.18 -22.82
C ARG A 145 -14.50 9.04 -22.83
N LEU A 146 -14.54 10.20 -22.19
CA LEU A 146 -13.38 11.08 -22.02
C LEU A 146 -12.75 10.85 -20.66
N ARG A 147 -11.45 11.14 -20.57
CA ARG A 147 -10.68 11.09 -19.32
C ARG A 147 -10.08 12.47 -19.07
N TYR A 148 -9.99 12.85 -17.80
CA TYR A 148 -9.34 14.09 -17.39
C TYR A 148 -8.35 13.83 -16.25
N TRP A 149 -7.42 14.76 -16.10
CA TRP A 149 -6.51 14.81 -14.96
C TRP A 149 -7.24 15.47 -13.80
N ALA A 150 -7.45 14.72 -12.72
CA ALA A 150 -7.98 15.23 -11.47
C ALA A 150 -6.83 15.51 -10.50
N LEU A 151 -6.89 16.68 -9.87
CA LEU A 151 -6.05 17.05 -8.74
C LEU A 151 -6.87 16.91 -7.46
N ASP A 152 -6.31 16.24 -6.46
CA ASP A 152 -6.99 15.92 -5.22
C ASP A 152 -6.04 15.96 -4.01
N GLU A 153 -6.57 15.81 -2.81
CA GLU A 153 -5.80 15.73 -1.58
C GLU A 153 -4.90 14.47 -1.57
N PRO A 154 -3.63 14.61 -1.16
CA PRO A 154 -2.71 13.47 -1.06
C PRO A 154 -3.07 12.58 0.12
N ARG A 155 -2.69 11.29 0.05
CA ARG A 155 -2.80 10.40 1.20
C ARG A 155 -1.75 10.76 2.24
N LEU A 156 -2.19 11.16 3.43
CA LEU A 156 -1.28 11.43 4.55
C LEU A 156 -0.67 10.13 5.09
N LEU A 157 0.61 10.18 5.46
CA LEU A 157 1.36 9.03 5.98
C LEU A 157 0.92 8.62 7.41
N SER A 158 0.33 9.55 8.17
CA SER A 158 -0.38 9.23 9.41
C SER A 158 -1.75 8.68 9.01
N GLY A 159 -2.04 7.42 9.38
CA GLY A 159 -3.24 6.66 8.98
C GLY A 159 -4.60 7.19 9.45
N THR A 160 -4.81 8.49 9.45
CA THR A 160 -6.09 9.16 9.71
C THR A 160 -6.29 10.25 8.67
N ALA A 161 -6.85 9.86 7.53
CA ALA A 161 -7.66 10.71 6.67
C ALA A 161 -8.70 9.84 5.93
N ASP A 162 -9.36 8.95 6.66
CA ASP A 162 -10.52 8.24 6.12
C ASP A 162 -11.73 9.16 6.19
N GLY A 163 -12.07 9.71 5.02
CA GLY A 163 -13.43 9.81 4.54
C GLY A 163 -14.28 10.96 5.10
N ALA A 164 -14.62 11.91 4.23
CA ALA A 164 -16.01 12.32 3.94
C ALA A 164 -16.17 13.82 3.61
N TRP A 165 -15.17 14.56 3.13
CA TRP A 165 -15.44 15.94 2.69
C TRP A 165 -14.66 16.32 1.43
N MET A 166 -15.43 16.57 0.37
CA MET A 166 -15.10 17.28 -0.88
C MET A 166 -14.52 16.47 -2.04
N ASP A 167 -15.40 15.75 -2.75
CA ASP A 167 -15.32 15.58 -4.21
C ASP A 167 -15.47 16.96 -4.90
N ARG A 168 -14.50 17.85 -4.72
CA ARG A 168 -14.34 19.04 -5.56
C ARG A 168 -13.09 18.84 -6.39
N ALA A 169 -13.22 18.04 -7.44
CA ALA A 169 -12.28 18.07 -8.54
C ALA A 169 -12.22 19.51 -9.09
N PHE A 170 -11.10 20.20 -8.84
CA PHE A 170 -10.82 21.46 -9.50
C PHE A 170 -10.60 21.16 -10.99
N LYS A 171 -11.56 21.55 -11.84
CA LYS A 171 -11.40 21.52 -13.30
C LYS A 171 -10.31 22.53 -13.67
N ALA A 172 -9.11 22.06 -13.97
CA ALA A 172 -8.12 22.89 -14.66
C ALA A 172 -8.66 23.16 -16.08
N SER A 173 -8.97 24.43 -16.36
CA SER A 173 -9.40 24.86 -17.70
C SER A 173 -8.24 24.72 -18.68
N PRO A 174 -8.45 24.24 -19.91
CA PRO A 174 -7.41 24.27 -20.92
C PRO A 174 -7.04 25.72 -21.23
N ALA A 175 -5.73 26.00 -21.27
CA ALA A 175 -5.19 27.28 -21.71
C ALA A 175 -5.60 27.54 -23.17
N SER A 176 -6.13 28.73 -23.41
CA SER A 176 -6.45 29.31 -24.72
C SER A 176 -5.20 29.67 -25.51
#